data_AF-A0A2G8K1T2-F1
#
_entry.id   AF-A0A2G8K1T2-F1
#
_cell.length_a   1.000
_cell.length_b   1.000
_cell.length_c   1.000
_cell.angle_alpha   90.00
_cell.angle_beta   90.00
_cell.angle_gamma   90.00
#
_symmetry.space_group_name_H-M   'P 1'
#
loop_
_entity.id
_entity.type
_entity.pdbx_description
1 polymer ?
#
loop_
_entity_poly.entity_id
_entity_poly.type
_entity_poly.pdbx_seq_one_letter_code
_entity_poly.pdbx_strand_id
1 'polypeptide(L)'
;MLGRSWLYIGGPCFQGDDDIWLRYGTEEDQIALTNCSFLSAQRAYCVTPTFFQVGRVPIFLTRNWGQTYPYTGTFDIVNIDSVPPRTTRLNPDSDSWLKADLPLVIEWDSSLINNTEIRVDILAYQEMNGYPELTEVEELDFVAPNTGRYEWFGRGNTGVTEENAVGVIRITRRFKRDEIALWSDLHILGYLLNEKYQRDPIAWSNIQCEKWYEQRQQEPLYDYEQDLYPCPCNLSQAIADRGRWRPAPFCDINKAGMEDRNDYCRYREDIVHCVINIIHRYGTCICLSKDGKIAQSIIIGMIGRGDRRHKVSKIATVD
;
A
#
# COMPACT_ATOMS: atom_id res chain seq x y z
N MET A 1 -5.33 -2.27 0.25
CA MET A 1 -5.78 -1.12 1.07
C MET A 1 -5.48 -1.40 2.54
N LEU A 2 -5.02 -0.42 3.33
CA LEU A 2 -4.70 -0.64 4.75
C LEU A 2 -5.91 -0.77 5.68
N GLY A 3 -7.09 -0.33 5.24
CA GLY A 3 -8.33 -0.45 6.02
C GLY A 3 -8.48 0.65 7.07
N ARG A 4 -9.28 0.36 8.11
CA ARG A 4 -9.60 1.25 9.23
C ARG A 4 -10.15 2.61 8.79
N SER A 5 -10.99 2.59 7.76
CA SER A 5 -11.66 3.77 7.21
C SER A 5 -13.18 3.59 7.26
N TRP A 6 -13.91 4.70 7.40
CA TRP A 6 -15.37 4.69 7.33
C TRP A 6 -15.84 4.30 5.93
N LEU A 7 -16.66 3.27 5.86
CA LEU A 7 -17.47 2.93 4.69
C LEU A 7 -18.93 3.17 5.05
N TYR A 8 -19.51 4.22 4.48
CA TYR A 8 -20.94 4.48 4.62
C TYR A 8 -21.73 3.66 3.61
N ILE A 9 -22.74 2.96 4.11
CA ILE A 9 -23.63 2.12 3.30
C ILE A 9 -24.99 2.78 3.28
N GLY A 10 -25.47 3.11 2.08
CA GLY A 10 -26.87 3.44 1.84
C GLY A 10 -27.69 2.16 1.84
N GLY A 11 -28.74 2.10 2.66
CA GLY A 11 -29.43 0.84 2.90
C GLY A 11 -30.96 0.87 2.80
N PRO A 12 -31.57 -0.31 2.94
CA PRO A 12 -32.95 -0.58 2.55
C PRO A 12 -33.94 -0.33 3.69
N CYS A 13 -33.73 0.70 4.52
CA CYS A 13 -34.44 0.95 5.79
C CYS A 13 -33.95 0.09 6.96
N PHE A 14 -32.75 0.39 7.46
CA PHE A 14 -32.20 -0.20 8.69
C PHE A 14 -33.04 0.13 9.93
N GLN A 15 -32.93 -0.72 10.95
CA GLN A 15 -33.54 -0.56 12.27
C GLN A 15 -32.43 -0.52 13.34
N GLY A 16 -32.73 0.11 14.49
CA GLY A 16 -31.72 0.32 15.54
C GLY A 16 -31.22 -0.95 16.23
N ASP A 17 -31.99 -2.02 16.13
CA ASP A 17 -31.71 -3.37 16.63
C ASP A 17 -31.20 -4.32 15.54
N ASP A 18 -31.01 -3.85 14.30
CA ASP A 18 -30.41 -4.66 13.24
C ASP A 18 -28.96 -5.02 13.60
N ASP A 19 -28.62 -6.30 13.41
CA ASP A 19 -27.24 -6.76 13.49
C ASP A 19 -26.62 -6.76 12.09
N ILE A 20 -25.99 -5.63 11.75
CA ILE A 20 -25.55 -5.33 10.40
C ILE A 20 -24.13 -5.86 10.20
N TRP A 21 -23.97 -6.75 9.22
CA TRP A 21 -22.64 -7.19 8.78
C TRP A 21 -22.47 -7.02 7.28
N LEU A 22 -21.23 -6.72 6.90
CA LEU A 22 -20.81 -6.63 5.50
C LEU A 22 -19.74 -7.69 5.23
N ARG A 23 -20.05 -8.60 4.30
CA ARG A 23 -19.11 -9.59 3.77
C ARG A 23 -18.49 -9.07 2.48
N TYR A 24 -17.17 -9.19 2.38
CA TYR A 24 -16.39 -8.94 1.17
C TYR A 24 -16.00 -10.27 0.54
N GLY A 25 -16.30 -10.43 -0.75
CA GLY A 25 -16.12 -11.70 -1.46
C GLY A 25 -17.36 -12.60 -1.42
N THR A 26 -17.29 -13.74 -2.10
CA THR A 26 -18.38 -14.71 -2.17
C THR A 26 -18.36 -15.60 -0.92
N GLU A 27 -19.29 -16.55 -0.84
CA GLU A 27 -19.29 -17.54 0.25
C GLU A 27 -18.11 -18.53 0.13
N GLU A 28 -17.76 -18.92 -1.10
CA GLU A 28 -16.63 -19.81 -1.39
C GLU A 28 -15.27 -19.12 -1.26
N ASP A 29 -15.23 -17.81 -1.48
CA ASP A 29 -14.02 -16.97 -1.42
C ASP A 29 -14.29 -15.73 -0.54
N GLN A 30 -14.49 -15.98 0.75
CA GLN A 30 -14.72 -14.93 1.73
C GLN A 30 -13.39 -14.23 2.07
N ILE A 31 -13.26 -12.98 1.65
CA ILE A 31 -12.07 -12.15 1.88
C ILE A 31 -12.09 -11.59 3.30
N ALA A 32 -13.22 -11.02 3.71
CA ALA A 32 -13.38 -10.43 5.03
C ALA A 32 -14.86 -10.32 5.43
N LEU A 33 -15.11 -10.21 6.73
CA LEU A 33 -16.43 -9.97 7.31
C LEU A 33 -16.29 -8.89 8.38
N THR A 34 -17.09 -7.83 8.28
CA THR A 34 -17.02 -6.69 9.22
C THR A 34 -18.39 -6.36 9.79
N ASN A 35 -18.42 -6.10 11.09
CA ASN A 35 -19.57 -5.54 11.76
C ASN A 35 -19.74 -4.06 11.39
N CYS A 36 -21.00 -3.64 11.25
CA CYS A 36 -21.38 -2.29 10.91
C CYS A 36 -22.29 -1.72 11.99
N SER A 37 -22.18 -0.42 12.23
CA SER A 37 -23.00 0.29 13.18
C SER A 37 -24.16 1.00 12.46
N PHE A 38 -25.33 0.92 13.07
CA PHE A 38 -26.50 1.68 12.66
C PHE A 38 -26.26 3.18 12.82
N LEU A 39 -26.61 3.97 11.80
CA LEU A 39 -26.61 5.43 11.87
C LEU A 39 -28.02 6.01 11.73
N SER A 40 -28.80 5.50 10.78
CA SER A 40 -30.19 5.88 10.51
C SER A 40 -30.87 4.80 9.66
N ALA A 41 -32.18 4.91 9.45
CA ALA A 41 -32.87 3.99 8.55
C ALA A 41 -32.25 3.96 7.13
N GLN A 42 -31.67 5.07 6.66
CA GLN A 42 -31.10 5.13 5.31
C GLN A 42 -29.60 4.80 5.27
N ARG A 43 -28.91 4.78 6.43
CA ARG A 43 -27.45 4.69 6.47
C ARG A 43 -26.95 3.82 7.62
N ALA A 44 -25.96 3.01 7.33
CA ALA A 44 -25.08 2.39 8.29
C ALA A 44 -23.63 2.75 7.95
N TYR A 45 -22.71 2.50 8.87
CA TYR A 45 -21.30 2.59 8.58
C TYR A 45 -20.55 1.34 9.04
N CYS A 46 -19.50 0.99 8.33
CA CYS A 46 -18.59 -0.08 8.72
C CYS A 46 -17.16 0.47 8.73
N VAL A 47 -16.31 -0.13 9.56
CA VAL A 47 -14.88 0.10 9.50
C VAL A 47 -14.29 -0.92 8.55
N THR A 48 -13.63 -0.48 7.49
CA THR A 48 -13.04 -1.39 6.50
C THR A 48 -11.91 -2.23 7.13
N PRO A 49 -11.80 -3.53 6.78
CA PRO A 49 -10.67 -4.34 7.19
C PRO A 49 -9.44 -4.00 6.34
N THR A 50 -8.27 -4.51 6.75
CA THR A 50 -7.07 -4.49 5.92
C THR A 50 -7.21 -5.51 4.79
N PHE A 51 -6.87 -5.10 3.57
CA PHE A 51 -6.93 -5.97 2.39
C PHE A 51 -5.55 -6.10 1.74
N PHE A 52 -5.09 -7.35 1.62
CA PHE A 52 -3.86 -7.75 0.92
C PHE A 52 -4.12 -8.32 -0.47
N GLN A 53 -5.18 -7.82 -1.11
CA GLN A 53 -5.45 -8.03 -2.51
C GLN A 53 -6.04 -6.74 -3.04
N VAL A 54 -6.12 -6.61 -4.36
CA VAL A 54 -6.79 -5.47 -4.99
C VAL A 54 -7.69 -5.97 -6.11
N GLY A 55 -8.58 -5.10 -6.56
CA GLY A 55 -9.58 -5.40 -7.56
C GLY A 55 -10.99 -5.22 -7.06
N ARG A 56 -11.92 -5.36 -7.99
CA ARG A 56 -13.36 -5.25 -7.72
C ARG A 56 -13.87 -6.55 -7.12
N VAL A 57 -14.49 -6.46 -5.96
CA VAL A 57 -15.07 -7.60 -5.24
C VAL A 57 -16.57 -7.37 -5.01
N PRO A 58 -17.39 -8.43 -5.07
CA PRO A 58 -18.76 -8.32 -4.61
C PRO A 58 -18.79 -8.14 -3.09
N ILE A 59 -19.76 -7.36 -2.61
CA ILE A 59 -20.07 -7.23 -1.20
C ILE A 59 -21.50 -7.67 -0.94
N PHE A 60 -21.73 -8.27 0.22
CA PHE A 60 -23.01 -8.81 0.63
C PHE A 60 -23.36 -8.29 2.02
N LEU A 61 -24.55 -7.70 2.17
CA LEU A 61 -25.00 -7.16 3.44
C LEU A 61 -26.09 -8.05 4.05
N THR A 62 -25.97 -8.25 5.36
CA THR A 62 -26.93 -8.94 6.22
C THR A 62 -27.36 -8.01 7.36
N ARG A 63 -28.57 -8.24 7.87
CA ARG A 63 -29.16 -7.55 9.04
C ARG A 63 -29.50 -8.53 10.18
N ASN A 64 -29.21 -9.81 9.99
CA ASN A 64 -29.63 -10.91 10.86
C ASN A 64 -28.48 -11.87 11.15
N TRP A 65 -27.32 -11.31 11.51
CA TRP A 65 -26.13 -12.08 11.93
C TRP A 65 -25.65 -13.10 10.88
N GLY A 66 -25.71 -12.74 9.59
CA GLY A 66 -25.18 -13.59 8.52
C GLY A 66 -26.06 -14.77 8.12
N GLN A 67 -27.28 -14.88 8.65
CA GLN A 67 -28.23 -15.93 8.23
C GLN A 67 -28.65 -15.77 6.77
N THR A 68 -28.89 -14.53 6.34
CA THR A 68 -29.22 -14.22 4.94
C THR A 68 -28.46 -13.01 4.44
N TYR A 69 -28.12 -13.03 3.14
CA TYR A 69 -27.43 -11.95 2.43
C TYR A 69 -28.29 -11.42 1.27
N PRO A 70 -29.45 -10.80 1.55
CA PRO A 70 -30.39 -10.38 0.51
C PRO A 70 -29.93 -9.15 -0.29
N TYR A 71 -28.93 -8.42 0.18
CA TYR A 71 -28.46 -7.19 -0.45
C TYR A 71 -27.03 -7.35 -0.96
N THR A 72 -26.79 -6.92 -2.20
CA THR A 72 -25.51 -7.03 -2.88
C THR A 72 -25.02 -5.68 -3.35
N GLY A 73 -23.71 -5.57 -3.51
CA GLY A 73 -23.05 -4.40 -4.08
C GLY A 73 -21.67 -4.77 -4.60
N THR A 74 -20.92 -3.76 -5.04
CA THR A 74 -19.52 -3.91 -5.44
C THR A 74 -18.63 -2.98 -4.63
N PHE A 75 -17.41 -3.43 -4.35
CA PHE A 75 -16.40 -2.68 -3.65
C PHE A 75 -15.08 -2.80 -4.39
N ASP A 76 -14.43 -1.66 -4.64
CA ASP A 76 -13.15 -1.61 -5.32
C ASP A 76 -12.04 -1.55 -4.27
N ILE A 77 -11.31 -2.65 -4.12
CA ILE A 77 -10.12 -2.68 -3.28
C ILE A 77 -8.97 -2.10 -4.10
N VAL A 78 -8.46 -0.95 -3.70
CA VAL A 78 -7.39 -0.27 -4.43
C VAL A 78 -6.01 -0.54 -3.84
N ASN A 79 -4.98 -0.39 -4.68
CA ASN A 79 -3.60 -0.39 -4.21
C ASN A 79 -3.38 0.80 -3.25
N ILE A 80 -2.62 0.57 -2.18
CA ILE A 80 -2.34 1.58 -1.15
C ILE A 80 -1.71 2.84 -1.75
N ASP A 81 -0.79 2.73 -2.70
CA ASP A 81 -0.11 3.88 -3.31
C ASP A 81 -1.04 4.71 -4.19
N SER A 82 -2.26 4.22 -4.43
CA SER A 82 -3.32 4.95 -5.14
C SER A 82 -4.15 5.84 -4.21
N VAL A 83 -3.98 5.69 -2.90
CA VAL A 83 -4.71 6.45 -1.87
C VAL A 83 -3.73 7.43 -1.23
N PRO A 84 -4.00 8.75 -1.29
CA PRO A 84 -3.18 9.72 -0.58
C PRO A 84 -3.08 9.38 0.91
N PRO A 85 -1.87 9.34 1.50
CA PRO A 85 -1.72 9.04 2.92
C PRO A 85 -2.36 10.14 3.76
N ARG A 86 -2.89 9.77 4.93
CA ARG A 86 -3.46 10.72 5.91
C ARG A 86 -2.44 11.14 6.97
N THR A 87 -1.29 10.49 6.96
CA THR A 87 -0.14 10.81 7.78
C THR A 87 1.04 11.01 6.84
N THR A 88 1.58 12.23 6.79
CA THR A 88 2.67 12.59 5.89
C THR A 88 4.00 12.48 6.62
N ARG A 89 4.94 11.76 6.03
CA ARG A 89 6.35 11.74 6.44
C ARG A 89 7.01 13.04 5.99
N LEU A 90 7.67 13.77 6.90
CA LEU A 90 8.42 14.97 6.53
C LEU A 90 9.78 14.56 5.94
N ASN A 91 10.15 15.16 4.80
CA ASN A 91 11.36 14.83 4.04
C ASN A 91 11.52 13.30 3.88
N PRO A 92 10.54 12.60 3.27
CA PRO A 92 10.49 11.14 3.20
C PRO A 92 11.69 10.51 2.49
N ASP A 93 12.40 11.33 1.71
CA ASP A 93 13.57 11.02 0.90
C ASP A 93 14.90 11.38 1.61
N SER A 94 14.86 11.85 2.85
CA SER A 94 16.08 12.13 3.61
C SER A 94 16.70 10.86 4.21
N ASP A 95 18.00 10.94 4.52
CA ASP A 95 18.72 9.88 5.24
C ASP A 95 18.08 9.52 6.59
N SER A 96 17.28 10.40 7.19
CA SER A 96 16.56 10.13 8.44
C SER A 96 15.69 8.88 8.36
N TRP A 97 15.07 8.61 7.20
CA TRP A 97 14.21 7.44 6.99
C TRP A 97 15.00 6.17 6.67
N LEU A 98 16.29 6.30 6.34
CA LEU A 98 17.17 5.21 5.96
C LEU A 98 18.20 4.83 7.03
N LYS A 99 18.37 5.64 8.07
CA LYS A 99 19.39 5.41 9.10
C LYS A 99 18.81 5.59 10.49
N ALA A 100 19.30 4.78 11.43
CA ALA A 100 18.98 4.93 12.84
C ALA A 100 19.60 6.21 13.43
N ASP A 101 19.14 6.60 14.61
CA ASP A 101 19.63 7.71 15.42
C ASP A 101 19.52 9.10 14.76
N LEU A 102 18.65 9.23 13.75
CA LEU A 102 18.28 10.49 13.12
C LEU A 102 16.82 10.88 13.46
N PRO A 103 16.52 12.18 13.52
CA PRO A 103 15.17 12.65 13.82
C PRO A 103 14.22 12.37 12.66
N LEU A 104 13.07 11.83 13.00
CA LEU A 104 11.96 11.48 12.12
C LEU A 104 10.74 12.28 12.54
N VAL A 105 10.01 12.79 11.55
CA VAL A 105 8.83 13.62 11.79
C VAL A 105 7.68 13.16 10.91
N ILE A 106 6.51 13.01 11.53
CA ILE A 106 5.24 12.83 10.83
C ILE A 106 4.27 13.94 11.16
N GLU A 107 3.40 14.26 10.19
CA GLU A 107 2.33 15.24 10.32
C GLU A 107 1.00 14.65 9.87
N TRP A 108 -0.09 15.10 10.49
CA TRP A 108 -1.45 14.71 10.11
C TRP A 108 -2.44 15.82 10.47
N ASP A 109 -3.63 15.76 9.88
CA ASP A 109 -4.74 16.60 10.31
C ASP A 109 -5.31 16.07 11.63
N SER A 110 -5.03 16.76 12.73
CA SER A 110 -5.47 16.36 14.07
C SER A 110 -6.99 16.30 14.22
N SER A 111 -7.76 17.01 13.38
CA SER A 111 -9.23 17.00 13.39
C SER A 111 -9.82 15.65 12.96
N LEU A 112 -9.06 14.84 12.21
CA LEU A 112 -9.50 13.51 11.76
C LEU A 112 -9.59 12.49 12.89
N ILE A 113 -8.90 12.74 14.02
CA ILE A 113 -9.02 11.96 15.24
C ILE A 113 -9.67 12.82 16.31
N ASN A 114 -10.96 12.61 16.55
CA ASN A 114 -11.66 13.32 17.62
C ASN A 114 -11.30 12.69 18.99
N ASN A 115 -10.09 12.96 19.48
CA ASN A 115 -9.56 12.62 20.79
C ASN A 115 -8.34 13.52 21.10
N THR A 116 -8.08 13.81 22.38
CA THR A 116 -6.90 14.58 22.81
C THR A 116 -5.63 13.74 22.86
N GLU A 117 -5.77 12.43 23.05
CA GLU A 117 -4.68 11.46 23.13
C GLU A 117 -4.74 10.48 21.96
N ILE A 118 -3.59 10.26 21.35
CA ILE A 118 -3.38 9.32 20.27
C ILE A 118 -2.34 8.28 20.65
N ARG A 119 -2.31 7.23 19.85
CA ARG A 119 -1.30 6.20 19.84
C ARG A 119 -0.63 6.18 18.47
N VAL A 120 0.69 6.07 18.46
CA VAL A 120 1.51 5.99 17.25
C VAL A 120 2.21 4.64 17.23
N ASP A 121 1.95 3.85 16.19
CA ASP A 121 2.53 2.52 15.99
C ASP A 121 3.26 2.42 14.65
N ILE A 122 4.26 1.57 14.58
CA ILE A 122 4.89 1.13 13.33
C ILE A 122 4.51 -0.32 13.08
N LEU A 123 3.99 -0.58 11.89
CA LEU A 123 3.66 -1.92 11.43
C LEU A 123 4.56 -2.31 10.26
N ALA A 124 5.15 -3.48 10.34
CA ALA A 124 5.92 -4.09 9.26
C ALA A 124 5.04 -5.05 8.47
N TYR A 125 5.24 -5.05 7.15
CA TYR A 125 4.68 -6.03 6.25
C TYR A 125 5.57 -7.27 6.23
N GLN A 126 4.96 -8.45 6.33
CA GLN A 126 5.65 -9.73 6.21
C GLN A 126 4.76 -10.77 5.52
N GLU A 127 5.36 -11.84 5.02
CA GLU A 127 4.63 -12.96 4.43
C GLU A 127 4.90 -14.24 5.19
N MET A 128 4.09 -14.51 6.22
CA MET A 128 4.22 -15.71 7.03
C MET A 128 3.54 -16.89 6.37
N ASN A 129 4.32 -17.95 6.09
CA ASN A 129 3.82 -19.12 5.37
C ASN A 129 3.05 -18.69 4.12
N GLY A 130 3.60 -17.72 3.38
CA GLY A 130 3.02 -17.10 2.20
C GLY A 130 1.73 -16.28 2.40
N TYR A 131 1.18 -16.18 3.60
CA TYR A 131 0.06 -15.28 3.87
C TYR A 131 0.59 -13.88 4.21
N PRO A 132 0.08 -12.83 3.55
CA PRO A 132 0.48 -11.45 3.85
C PRO A 132 -0.07 -11.02 5.20
N GLU A 133 0.77 -10.38 6.00
CA GLU A 133 0.42 -9.89 7.33
C GLU A 133 1.03 -8.50 7.56
N LEU A 134 0.35 -7.70 8.38
CA LEU A 134 0.84 -6.41 8.87
C LEU A 134 0.98 -6.53 10.38
N THR A 135 2.22 -6.57 10.86
CA THR A 135 2.54 -6.86 12.26
C THR A 135 3.08 -5.62 12.93
N GLU A 136 2.55 -5.30 14.12
CA GLU A 136 3.09 -4.21 14.95
C GLU A 136 4.49 -4.58 15.42
N VAL A 137 5.49 -3.80 14.99
CA VAL A 137 6.90 -4.01 15.35
C VAL A 137 7.37 -3.02 16.39
N GLU A 138 6.69 -1.88 16.53
CA GLU A 138 7.04 -0.85 17.49
C GLU A 138 5.82 -0.02 17.91
N GLU A 139 5.67 0.19 19.22
CA GLU A 139 4.77 1.19 19.80
C GLU A 139 5.62 2.44 20.11
N LEU A 140 5.52 3.48 19.28
CA LEU A 140 6.32 4.69 19.46
C LEU A 140 5.84 5.51 20.65
N ASP A 141 4.52 5.66 20.79
CA ASP A 141 3.90 6.32 21.93
C ASP A 141 2.47 5.82 22.11
N PHE A 142 2.13 5.47 23.34
CA PHE A 142 0.78 5.06 23.71
C PHE A 142 -0.13 6.24 24.05
N VAL A 143 0.43 7.40 24.42
CA VAL A 143 -0.28 8.54 25.00
C VAL A 143 0.23 9.88 24.43
N ALA A 144 0.53 9.90 23.14
CA ALA A 144 0.95 11.12 22.47
C ALA A 144 -0.20 12.15 22.43
N PRO A 145 0.10 13.45 22.61
CA PRO A 145 -0.91 14.49 22.45
C PRO A 145 -1.29 14.62 20.96
N ASN A 146 -2.58 14.79 20.67
CA ASN A 146 -3.07 14.96 19.30
C ASN A 146 -2.84 16.40 18.80
N THR A 147 -1.60 16.73 18.49
CA THR A 147 -1.18 18.07 18.02
C THR A 147 -1.08 18.20 16.50
N GLY A 148 -1.21 17.09 15.76
CA GLY A 148 -1.01 17.04 14.31
C GLY A 148 0.45 16.85 13.89
N ARG A 149 1.37 16.67 14.84
CA ARG A 149 2.79 16.44 14.58
C ARG A 149 3.42 15.55 15.66
N TYR A 150 4.27 14.62 15.25
CA TYR A 150 5.01 13.74 16.16
C TYR A 150 6.45 13.56 15.67
N GLU A 151 7.41 13.62 16.59
CA GLU A 151 8.84 13.53 16.30
C GLU A 151 9.49 12.49 17.22
N TRP A 152 10.34 11.64 16.65
CA TRP A 152 11.09 10.63 17.38
C TRP A 152 12.45 10.35 16.72
N PHE A 153 13.28 9.55 17.37
CA PHE A 153 14.52 9.04 16.81
C PHE A 153 14.38 7.54 16.55
N GLY A 154 14.62 7.12 15.31
CA GLY A 154 14.59 5.70 14.96
C GLY A 154 15.72 4.93 15.64
N ARG A 155 15.43 3.72 16.10
CA ARG A 155 16.43 2.85 16.74
C ARG A 155 16.32 1.45 16.17
N GLY A 156 17.45 0.78 16.03
CA GLY A 156 17.49 -0.60 15.56
C GLY A 156 16.55 -1.49 16.41
N ASN A 157 15.64 -2.17 15.75
CA ASN A 157 14.63 -3.02 16.36
C ASN A 157 14.85 -4.46 15.89
N THR A 158 15.04 -5.39 16.82
CA THR A 158 15.28 -6.81 16.47
C THR A 158 14.09 -7.49 15.80
N GLY A 159 12.88 -6.92 15.93
CA GLY A 159 11.68 -7.36 15.22
C GLY A 159 11.64 -6.94 13.75
N VAL A 160 12.55 -6.06 13.30
CA VAL A 160 12.67 -5.62 11.91
C VAL A 160 13.94 -6.22 11.30
N THR A 161 13.72 -7.03 10.26
CA THR A 161 14.73 -7.83 9.57
C THR A 161 14.60 -7.66 8.06
N GLU A 162 15.39 -8.41 7.30
CA GLU A 162 15.34 -8.38 5.83
C GLU A 162 14.02 -8.91 5.27
N GLU A 163 13.30 -9.73 6.03
CA GLU A 163 12.03 -10.35 5.61
C GLU A 163 10.83 -9.42 5.79
N ASN A 164 10.96 -8.37 6.61
CA ASN A 164 9.88 -7.43 6.95
C ASN A 164 10.35 -5.97 6.99
N ALA A 165 11.28 -5.62 6.10
CA ALA A 165 11.92 -4.31 6.03
C ALA A 165 11.00 -3.18 5.50
N VAL A 166 9.77 -3.48 5.10
CA VAL A 166 8.81 -2.53 4.55
C VAL A 166 7.64 -2.40 5.50
N GLY A 167 7.15 -1.18 5.74
CA GLY A 167 6.08 -0.96 6.70
C GLY A 167 5.36 0.36 6.53
N VAL A 168 4.50 0.64 7.51
CA VAL A 168 3.63 1.83 7.58
C VAL A 168 3.56 2.33 9.01
N ILE A 169 3.32 3.62 9.16
CA ILE A 169 3.02 4.25 10.44
C ILE A 169 1.51 4.36 10.57
N ARG A 170 1.00 4.02 11.76
CA ARG A 170 -0.41 4.04 12.10
C ARG A 170 -0.65 4.99 13.28
N ILE A 171 -1.59 5.90 13.11
CA ILE A 171 -2.09 6.75 14.19
C ILE A 171 -3.52 6.35 14.50
N THR A 172 -3.78 6.02 15.77
CA THR A 172 -5.12 5.69 16.27
C THR A 172 -5.44 6.48 17.53
N ARG A 173 -6.70 6.44 17.94
CA ARG A 173 -7.09 6.82 19.31
C ARG A 173 -6.48 5.84 20.30
N ARG A 174 -5.93 6.35 21.41
CA ARG A 174 -5.22 5.57 22.46
C ARG A 174 -5.82 4.17 22.76
N PHE A 175 -7.11 4.11 23.06
CA PHE A 175 -7.81 2.87 23.44
C PHE A 175 -8.77 2.33 22.38
N LYS A 176 -8.74 2.86 21.16
CA LYS A 176 -9.69 2.50 20.09
C LYS A 176 -8.95 2.16 18.80
N ARG A 177 -8.05 1.19 18.88
CA ARG A 177 -7.32 0.65 17.71
C ARG A 177 -8.27 0.08 16.65
N ASP A 178 -9.46 -0.34 17.09
CA ASP A 178 -10.42 -1.00 16.20
C ASP A 178 -11.31 -0.07 15.37
N GLU A 179 -11.24 1.23 15.63
CA GLU A 179 -12.01 2.24 14.90
C GLU A 179 -11.24 2.72 13.67
N ILE A 180 -10.98 4.03 13.59
CA ILE A 180 -10.30 4.68 12.47
C ILE A 180 -8.81 4.67 12.73
N ALA A 181 -8.03 4.47 11.67
CA ALA A 181 -6.61 4.75 11.69
C ALA A 181 -6.25 5.74 10.58
N LEU A 182 -5.29 6.62 10.89
CA LEU A 182 -4.56 7.38 9.89
C LEU A 182 -3.29 6.61 9.57
N TRP A 183 -2.96 6.56 8.29
CA TRP A 183 -1.85 5.76 7.78
C TRP A 183 -0.88 6.62 7.00
N SER A 184 0.40 6.33 7.14
CA SER A 184 1.42 6.80 6.21
C SER A 184 1.39 6.04 4.89
N ASP A 185 2.21 6.49 3.95
CA ASP A 185 2.62 5.69 2.80
C ASP A 185 3.46 4.48 3.25
N LEU A 186 3.50 3.45 2.39
CA LEU A 186 4.46 2.35 2.52
C LEU A 186 5.86 2.88 2.33
N HIS A 187 6.77 2.49 3.22
CA HIS A 187 8.17 2.88 3.13
C HIS A 187 9.07 1.81 3.73
N ILE A 188 10.37 1.88 3.40
CA ILE A 188 11.38 1.05 4.03
C ILE A 188 11.58 1.53 5.47
N LEU A 189 11.58 0.59 6.41
CA LEU A 189 11.83 0.83 7.84
C LEU A 189 13.34 0.90 8.12
N GLY A 190 14.09 1.65 7.32
CA GLY A 190 15.56 1.70 7.38
C GLY A 190 16.08 2.17 8.73
N TYR A 191 15.36 3.10 9.35
CA TYR A 191 15.61 3.59 10.70
C TYR A 191 15.39 2.56 11.83
N LEU A 192 14.81 1.39 11.51
CA LEU A 192 14.64 0.26 12.43
C LEU A 192 15.51 -0.96 12.09
N LEU A 193 16.11 -1.00 10.90
CA LEU A 193 16.91 -2.15 10.45
C LEU A 193 18.21 -2.31 11.27
N ASN A 194 18.67 -3.56 11.35
CA ASN A 194 19.80 -3.97 12.19
C ASN A 194 21.17 -3.40 11.74
N GLU A 195 22.21 -3.67 12.55
CA GLU A 195 23.57 -3.15 12.36
C GLU A 195 24.16 -3.45 10.96
N LYS A 196 23.83 -4.59 10.33
CA LYS A 196 24.38 -4.93 9.02
C LYS A 196 23.92 -3.94 7.96
N TYR A 197 22.62 -3.61 7.98
CA TYR A 197 22.07 -2.58 7.11
C TYR A 197 22.63 -1.20 7.46
N GLN A 198 22.69 -0.83 8.74
CA GLN A 198 23.22 0.47 9.15
C GLN A 198 24.68 0.70 8.72
N ARG A 199 25.49 -0.37 8.70
CA ARG A 199 26.91 -0.30 8.29
C ARG A 199 27.07 -0.06 6.79
N ASP A 200 26.30 -0.76 5.96
CA ASP A 200 26.38 -0.64 4.50
C ASP A 200 25.01 -0.92 3.85
N PRO A 201 24.15 0.11 3.74
CA PRO A 201 22.83 -0.02 3.12
C PRO A 201 22.88 -0.45 1.65
N ILE A 202 23.96 -0.10 0.93
CA ILE A 202 24.10 -0.39 -0.51
C ILE A 202 24.40 -1.87 -0.69
N ALA A 203 25.42 -2.39 -0.01
CA ALA A 203 25.75 -3.81 -0.06
C ALA A 203 24.58 -4.67 0.40
N TRP A 204 23.89 -4.25 1.48
CA TRP A 204 22.69 -4.93 1.95
C TRP A 204 21.58 -4.98 0.88
N SER A 205 21.32 -3.85 0.23
CA SER A 205 20.27 -3.76 -0.81
C SER A 205 20.59 -4.63 -2.02
N ASN A 206 21.86 -4.69 -2.44
CA ASN A 206 22.30 -5.56 -3.53
C ASN A 206 22.07 -7.05 -3.18
N ILE A 207 22.42 -7.46 -1.97
CA ILE A 207 22.18 -8.83 -1.49
C ILE A 207 20.68 -9.17 -1.48
N GLN A 208 19.82 -8.25 -1.01
CA GLN A 208 18.38 -8.49 -1.05
C GLN A 208 17.83 -8.59 -2.47
N CYS A 209 18.33 -7.75 -3.38
CA CYS A 209 17.95 -7.78 -4.79
C CYS A 209 18.30 -9.14 -5.43
N GLU A 210 19.49 -9.67 -5.17
CA GLU A 210 19.92 -10.98 -5.64
C GLU A 210 19.06 -12.11 -5.06
N LYS A 211 18.83 -12.11 -3.74
CA LYS A 211 17.95 -13.09 -3.08
C LYS A 211 16.55 -13.09 -3.68
N TRP A 212 15.97 -11.90 -3.86
CA TRP A 212 14.66 -11.75 -4.47
C TRP A 212 14.64 -12.28 -5.90
N TYR A 213 15.67 -11.97 -6.69
CA TYR A 213 15.81 -12.46 -8.06
C TYR A 213 15.87 -13.99 -8.13
N GLU A 214 16.66 -14.61 -7.26
CA GLU A 214 16.81 -16.07 -7.19
C GLU A 214 15.53 -16.79 -6.77
N GLN A 215 14.85 -16.32 -5.71
CA GLN A 215 13.57 -16.87 -5.27
C GLN A 215 12.54 -16.83 -6.41
N ARG A 216 12.54 -15.73 -7.15
CA ARG A 216 11.64 -15.48 -8.27
C ARG A 216 11.92 -16.37 -9.50
N GLN A 217 13.10 -16.97 -9.63
CA GLN A 217 13.38 -17.99 -10.65
C GLN A 217 12.74 -19.35 -10.31
N GLN A 218 12.42 -19.60 -9.04
CA GLN A 218 11.89 -20.89 -8.57
C GLN A 218 10.35 -20.95 -8.63
N GLU A 219 9.68 -19.83 -8.83
CA GLU A 219 8.21 -19.78 -8.92
C GLU A 219 7.72 -20.18 -10.32
N PRO A 220 6.59 -20.91 -10.42
CA PRO A 220 6.06 -21.34 -11.71
C PRO A 220 5.76 -20.15 -12.62
N LEU A 221 6.33 -20.19 -13.83
CA LEU A 221 6.05 -19.23 -14.89
C LEU A 221 4.60 -19.42 -15.35
N TYR A 222 3.69 -18.57 -14.90
CA TYR A 222 2.38 -18.46 -15.54
C TYR A 222 2.57 -17.78 -16.90
N ASP A 223 1.89 -18.28 -17.92
CA ASP A 223 1.93 -17.71 -19.27
C ASP A 223 1.05 -16.45 -19.32
N TYR A 224 1.65 -15.28 -19.06
CA TYR A 224 0.97 -13.99 -19.16
C TYR A 224 0.93 -13.44 -20.59
N GLU A 225 1.59 -14.08 -21.58
CA GLU A 225 1.81 -13.45 -22.88
C GLU A 225 0.50 -13.22 -23.65
N GLN A 226 -0.58 -13.95 -23.30
CA GLN A 226 -1.89 -13.80 -23.94
C GLN A 226 -2.74 -12.65 -23.37
N ASP A 227 -2.42 -12.13 -22.18
CA ASP A 227 -3.27 -11.16 -21.46
C ASP A 227 -2.65 -9.76 -21.31
N LEU A 228 -1.46 -9.52 -21.89
CA LEU A 228 -0.81 -8.22 -21.81
C LEU A 228 -1.32 -7.26 -22.89
N TYR A 229 -1.83 -6.10 -22.46
CA TYR A 229 -2.09 -4.99 -23.38
C TYR A 229 -0.79 -4.51 -24.04
N PRO A 230 -0.85 -4.04 -25.30
CA PRO A 230 0.29 -3.41 -25.95
C PRO A 230 0.87 -2.28 -25.08
N CYS A 231 2.16 -2.38 -24.80
CA CYS A 231 2.95 -1.36 -24.12
C CYS A 231 2.93 -0.05 -24.95
N PRO A 232 2.95 1.14 -24.32
CA PRO A 232 3.21 2.37 -25.04
C PRO A 232 4.64 2.32 -25.59
N CYS A 233 4.81 2.63 -26.87
CA CYS A 233 6.09 2.50 -27.56
C CYS A 233 7.09 3.61 -27.18
N ASN A 234 6.60 4.75 -26.70
CA ASN A 234 7.41 5.90 -26.31
C ASN A 234 6.75 6.74 -25.22
N LEU A 235 7.52 7.70 -24.68
CA LEU A 235 7.10 8.56 -23.58
C LEU A 235 5.85 9.38 -23.90
N SER A 236 5.76 9.94 -25.11
CA SER A 236 4.60 10.73 -25.53
C SER A 236 3.32 9.90 -25.54
N GLN A 237 3.40 8.65 -26.01
CA GLN A 237 2.26 7.72 -25.98
C GLN A 237 1.88 7.35 -24.55
N ALA A 238 2.85 7.08 -23.68
CA ALA A 238 2.61 6.74 -22.30
C ALA A 238 1.89 7.86 -21.52
N ILE A 239 2.26 9.12 -21.79
CA ILE A 239 1.63 10.30 -21.16
C ILE A 239 0.23 10.57 -21.74
N ALA A 240 0.03 10.33 -23.03
CA ALA A 240 -1.23 10.57 -23.72
C ALA A 240 -2.30 9.51 -23.43
N ASP A 241 -1.89 8.25 -23.27
CA ASP A 241 -2.80 7.10 -23.08
C ASP A 241 -3.25 6.94 -21.63
N ARG A 242 -3.97 7.95 -21.13
CA ARG A 242 -4.51 7.97 -19.76
C ARG A 242 -5.66 6.99 -19.53
N GLY A 243 -6.20 6.42 -20.61
CA GLY A 243 -7.30 5.45 -20.55
C GLY A 243 -6.84 4.05 -20.16
N ARG A 244 -5.60 3.68 -20.52
CA ARG A 244 -5.01 2.38 -20.19
C ARG A 244 -3.90 2.47 -19.17
N TRP A 245 -3.25 3.62 -19.08
CA TRP A 245 -2.05 3.83 -18.29
C TRP A 245 -2.23 5.00 -17.33
N ARG A 246 -1.69 4.85 -16.13
CA ARG A 246 -1.51 5.96 -15.18
C ARG A 246 -0.05 6.08 -14.78
N PRO A 247 0.44 7.28 -14.42
CA PRO A 247 1.76 7.42 -13.84
C PRO A 247 1.98 6.52 -12.62
N ALA A 248 3.17 5.94 -12.51
CA ALA A 248 3.61 5.27 -11.29
C ALA A 248 3.81 6.31 -10.18
N PRO A 249 3.35 6.05 -8.94
CA PRO A 249 3.38 7.02 -7.84
C PRO A 249 4.75 7.67 -7.56
N PHE A 250 5.82 6.87 -7.71
CA PHE A 250 7.22 7.24 -7.44
C PHE A 250 8.07 7.45 -8.70
N CYS A 251 7.44 7.57 -9.88
CA CYS A 251 8.14 7.84 -11.15
C CYS A 251 7.22 8.55 -12.17
N ASP A 252 6.75 9.74 -11.79
CA ASP A 252 5.88 10.58 -12.62
C ASP A 252 6.61 11.85 -13.08
N ILE A 253 6.83 11.97 -14.38
CA ILE A 253 7.50 13.14 -14.97
C ILE A 253 6.70 14.43 -14.77
N ASN A 254 5.38 14.37 -14.59
CA ASN A 254 4.57 15.57 -14.37
C ASN A 254 4.71 16.13 -12.95
N LYS A 255 5.25 15.32 -12.03
CA LYS A 255 5.66 15.79 -10.70
C LYS A 255 7.09 16.33 -10.68
N ALA A 256 7.85 16.14 -11.77
CA ALA A 256 9.18 16.72 -11.94
C ALA A 256 9.05 18.25 -12.08
N GLY A 257 9.34 18.98 -11.00
CA GLY A 257 9.20 20.43 -10.95
C GLY A 257 8.55 20.98 -9.68
N MET A 258 8.03 20.11 -8.80
CA MET A 258 7.64 20.48 -7.43
C MET A 258 8.89 20.46 -6.52
N GLU A 259 9.53 21.62 -6.40
CA GLU A 259 10.63 22.08 -5.51
C GLU A 259 11.89 21.21 -5.21
N ASP A 260 11.88 19.88 -5.30
CA ASP A 260 13.07 19.04 -5.05
C ASP A 260 13.63 18.41 -6.33
N ARG A 261 14.75 18.98 -6.79
CA ARG A 261 15.29 18.84 -8.14
C ARG A 261 15.95 17.50 -8.50
N ASN A 262 15.89 16.45 -7.68
CA ASN A 262 16.69 15.22 -7.94
C ASN A 262 16.00 13.86 -7.87
N ASP A 263 14.72 13.73 -7.48
CA ASP A 263 14.24 12.42 -7.00
C ASP A 263 12.92 11.86 -7.53
N TYR A 264 12.37 12.42 -8.61
CA TYR A 264 11.10 11.91 -9.11
C TYR A 264 11.16 10.46 -9.62
N CYS A 265 12.35 9.89 -9.85
CA CYS A 265 12.61 8.45 -10.02
C CYS A 265 13.90 8.03 -9.26
N ARG A 266 14.00 8.39 -7.98
CA ARG A 266 15.19 8.32 -7.08
C ARG A 266 16.19 7.18 -7.29
N TYR A 267 15.70 5.97 -7.54
CA TYR A 267 16.55 4.78 -7.63
C TYR A 267 17.02 4.45 -9.06
N ARG A 268 16.71 5.30 -10.05
CA ARG A 268 16.91 5.00 -11.49
C ARG A 268 17.33 6.25 -12.27
N GLU A 269 18.63 6.46 -12.41
CA GLU A 269 19.19 7.64 -13.10
C GLU A 269 18.86 7.73 -14.60
N ASP A 270 18.54 6.59 -15.21
CA ASP A 270 18.24 6.44 -16.64
C ASP A 270 16.76 6.61 -16.97
N ILE A 271 15.87 6.53 -15.97
CA ILE A 271 14.41 6.56 -16.13
C ILE A 271 13.84 7.93 -15.80
N VAL A 272 12.85 8.35 -16.58
CA VAL A 272 12.10 9.61 -16.36
C VAL A 272 10.62 9.39 -16.12
N HIS A 273 10.04 8.27 -16.50
CA HIS A 273 8.62 8.06 -16.27
C HIS A 273 8.31 6.58 -16.25
N CYS A 274 7.57 6.14 -15.25
CA CYS A 274 6.94 4.83 -15.28
C CYS A 274 5.43 4.99 -15.34
N VAL A 275 4.77 4.09 -16.06
CA VAL A 275 3.32 3.99 -16.14
C VAL A 275 2.85 2.60 -15.75
N ILE A 276 1.71 2.53 -15.07
CA ILE A 276 1.07 1.31 -14.61
C ILE A 276 -0.25 1.12 -15.38
N ASN A 277 -0.51 -0.08 -15.88
CA ASN A 277 -1.76 -0.43 -16.54
C ASN A 277 -2.91 -0.45 -15.52
N ILE A 278 -4.03 0.19 -15.84
CA ILE A 278 -5.20 0.30 -14.96
C ILE A 278 -6.37 -0.61 -15.33
N ILE A 279 -6.28 -1.31 -16.46
CA ILE A 279 -7.35 -2.15 -16.98
C ILE A 279 -7.24 -3.57 -16.44
N HIS A 280 -6.02 -4.06 -16.20
CA HIS A 280 -5.80 -5.47 -15.85
C HIS A 280 -5.65 -5.72 -14.35
N ARG A 281 -6.07 -6.92 -13.91
CA ARG A 281 -5.86 -7.41 -12.54
C ARG A 281 -4.38 -7.54 -12.19
N TYR A 282 -3.55 -7.86 -13.17
CA TYR A 282 -2.10 -7.96 -13.04
C TYR A 282 -1.51 -6.71 -13.71
N GLY A 283 -1.20 -5.68 -12.94
CA GLY A 283 -0.82 -4.38 -13.50
C GLY A 283 0.55 -4.45 -14.17
N THR A 284 0.68 -4.17 -15.46
CA THR A 284 2.02 -3.98 -16.05
C THR A 284 2.55 -2.61 -15.70
N CYS A 285 3.82 -2.53 -15.32
CA CYS A 285 4.56 -1.29 -15.13
C CYS A 285 5.65 -1.17 -16.19
N ILE A 286 5.68 -0.03 -16.87
CA ILE A 286 6.61 0.22 -17.96
C ILE A 286 7.31 1.52 -17.66
N CYS A 287 8.64 1.47 -17.69
CA CYS A 287 9.49 2.61 -17.42
C CYS A 287 10.21 3.06 -18.68
N LEU A 288 10.23 4.38 -18.86
CA LEU A 288 10.72 5.06 -20.04
C LEU A 288 11.96 5.87 -19.67
N SER A 289 12.98 5.79 -20.51
CA SER A 289 14.25 6.47 -20.33
C SER A 289 14.21 7.93 -20.81
N LYS A 290 15.28 8.67 -20.52
CA LYS A 290 15.48 10.07 -20.95
C LYS A 290 15.37 10.28 -22.47
N ASP A 291 15.72 9.28 -23.27
CA ASP A 291 15.57 9.29 -24.74
C ASP A 291 14.16 8.93 -25.21
N GLY A 292 13.23 8.72 -24.28
CA GLY A 292 11.81 8.47 -24.54
C GLY A 292 11.48 7.04 -24.99
N LYS A 293 12.45 6.13 -24.93
CA LYS A 293 12.29 4.70 -25.25
C LYS A 293 11.89 3.90 -24.01
N ILE A 294 11.40 2.68 -24.22
CA ILE A 294 11.15 1.73 -23.14
C ILE A 294 12.51 1.26 -22.61
N ALA A 295 12.79 1.58 -21.34
CA ALA A 295 13.98 1.13 -20.64
C ALA A 295 13.73 -0.18 -19.88
N GLN A 296 12.51 -0.34 -19.35
CA GLN A 296 12.11 -1.53 -18.61
C GLN A 296 10.62 -1.81 -18.76
N SER A 297 10.26 -3.10 -18.79
CA SER A 297 8.90 -3.57 -18.57
C SER A 297 8.91 -4.59 -17.42
N ILE A 298 7.99 -4.40 -16.48
CA ILE A 298 7.80 -5.25 -15.31
C ILE A 298 6.31 -5.59 -15.22
N ILE A 299 5.95 -6.86 -15.13
CA ILE A 299 4.60 -7.23 -14.68
C ILE A 299 4.56 -6.98 -13.17
N ILE A 300 3.62 -6.20 -12.65
CA ILE A 300 3.36 -6.01 -11.22
C ILE A 300 2.25 -6.98 -10.79
N GLY A 301 2.66 -8.13 -10.26
CA GLY A 301 1.77 -8.96 -9.45
C GLY A 301 1.53 -8.30 -8.09
N MET A 302 0.31 -8.36 -7.59
CA MET A 302 -0.04 -7.66 -6.35
C MET A 302 0.34 -8.49 -5.11
N ILE A 303 0.83 -7.77 -4.11
CA ILE A 303 1.24 -8.29 -2.79
C ILE A 303 0.10 -9.11 -2.15
N GLY A 304 0.27 -10.43 -2.10
CA GLY A 304 -0.67 -11.41 -1.53
C GLY A 304 -0.61 -12.75 -2.26
N ARG A 305 -0.84 -13.87 -1.57
CA ARG A 305 -0.59 -15.27 -2.00
C ARG A 305 -1.31 -15.75 -3.29
N GLY A 306 -2.03 -14.88 -3.98
CA GLY A 306 -2.54 -15.13 -5.33
C GLY A 306 -1.62 -14.62 -6.44
N ASP A 307 -0.59 -13.83 -6.12
CA ASP A 307 -0.06 -12.93 -7.13
C ASP A 307 1.33 -12.32 -6.96
N ARG A 308 2.33 -13.08 -6.51
CA ARG A 308 3.76 -12.73 -6.64
C ARG A 308 4.29 -12.82 -8.09
N ARG A 309 3.40 -12.55 -9.02
CA ARG A 309 3.49 -12.83 -10.44
C ARG A 309 4.14 -11.66 -11.17
N HIS A 310 5.36 -11.32 -10.77
CA HIS A 310 6.14 -10.36 -11.54
C HIS A 310 6.73 -11.03 -12.79
N LYS A 311 7.21 -10.29 -13.79
CA LYS A 311 8.20 -10.75 -14.80
C LYS A 311 9.09 -9.54 -15.03
N VAL A 312 10.37 -9.63 -14.70
CA VAL A 312 11.36 -8.68 -15.23
C VAL A 312 11.81 -9.28 -16.56
N SER A 313 11.12 -8.94 -17.64
CA SER A 313 11.65 -9.22 -18.97
C SER A 313 12.74 -8.20 -19.22
N LYS A 314 14.00 -8.65 -19.29
CA LYS A 314 14.99 -7.96 -20.15
C LYS A 314 14.38 -8.00 -21.55
N ILE A 315 13.81 -6.89 -21.99
CA ILE A 315 13.50 -6.72 -23.41
C ILE A 315 14.85 -6.60 -24.08
N ALA A 316 15.13 -7.55 -24.96
CA ALA A 316 16.26 -7.48 -25.87
C ALA A 316 16.25 -6.10 -26.52
N THR A 317 17.36 -5.38 -26.41
CA THR A 317 17.65 -4.26 -27.28
C THR A 317 17.48 -4.75 -28.71
N VAL A 318 16.43 -4.28 -29.39
CA VAL A 318 16.35 -4.37 -30.83
C VAL A 318 17.28 -3.27 -31.32
N ASP A 319 18.35 -3.70 -31.99
CA ASP A 319 19.28 -2.83 -32.74
C ASP A 319 18.54 -1.88 -33.69
#